data_AF-A0A7D6CPF6-F1
#
_entry.id   AF-A0A7D6CPF6-F1
#
_cell.length_a   1.000
_cell.length_b   1.000
_cell.length_c   1.000
_cell.angle_alpha   90.00
_cell.angle_beta   90.00
_cell.angle_gamma   90.00
#
_symmetry.space_group_name_H-M   'P 1'
#
loop_
_entity.id
_entity.type
_entity.pdbx_description
1 polymer ?
#
loop_
_entity_poly.entity_id
_entity_poly.type
_entity_poly.pdbx_seq_one_letter_code
_entity_poly.pdbx_strand_id
1 'polypeptide(L)'
;MTARDWRADRSAVFDRDAYTCRHCDAVGGDDGPATLRTAPVGDVPLEGEVHESALVTVCDDCFAPLESEPSTDAVETEALFRLVRETTGFQGATISDVAAFASLATSLPAALESALDEETDVGIDESVLEYRRARLDVLLALAIVDARLERLAALRSTVDPEVRASLEAFAETATALQSTLRKVVALGETVATGLGRCQGCFDEVRASADATCATCGLAVRETSDWQGEDGTLAFDRLFATTNETLQGATETTEALTDRTMALAEQLTASQ
;
A
#
# COMPACT_ATOMS: atom_id res chain seq x y z
N MET A 1 6.89 3.86 -23.52
CA MET A 1 6.83 2.47 -23.07
C MET A 1 8.22 1.83 -23.11
N THR A 2 9.00 2.02 -22.06
CA THR A 2 10.11 1.12 -21.75
C THR A 2 9.53 0.03 -20.87
N ALA A 3 9.56 -1.22 -21.32
CA ALA A 3 9.21 -2.35 -20.47
C ALA A 3 10.11 -2.26 -19.22
N ARG A 4 9.51 -2.32 -18.03
CA ARG A 4 10.24 -2.31 -16.76
C ARG A 4 11.16 -3.54 -16.75
N ASP A 5 12.47 -3.36 -16.97
CA ASP A 5 13.45 -4.44 -17.14
C ASP A 5 14.07 -4.80 -15.78
N TRP A 6 13.23 -5.33 -14.89
CA TRP A 6 13.67 -5.84 -13.60
C TRP A 6 13.65 -7.37 -13.54
N ARG A 7 14.55 -7.92 -12.71
CA ARG A 7 14.72 -9.36 -12.50
C ARG A 7 14.67 -9.68 -11.01
N ALA A 8 14.14 -10.85 -10.68
CA ALA A 8 14.01 -11.33 -9.30
C ALA A 8 13.86 -12.85 -9.26
N ASP A 9 14.05 -13.43 -8.08
CA ASP A 9 13.66 -14.81 -7.78
C ASP A 9 12.13 -14.90 -7.65
N ARG A 10 11.46 -15.17 -8.78
CA ARG A 10 9.99 -15.28 -8.82
C ARG A 10 9.46 -16.51 -8.08
N SER A 11 10.25 -17.58 -8.01
CA SER A 11 9.88 -18.79 -7.26
C SER A 11 9.71 -18.48 -5.77
N ALA A 12 10.66 -17.77 -5.18
CA ALA A 12 10.59 -17.37 -3.78
C ALA A 12 9.33 -16.54 -3.47
N VAL A 13 8.92 -15.65 -4.39
CA VAL A 13 7.71 -14.83 -4.24
C VAL A 13 6.43 -15.69 -4.32
N PHE A 14 6.33 -16.59 -5.30
CA PHE A 14 5.16 -17.46 -5.44
C PHE A 14 5.03 -18.46 -4.30
N ASP A 15 6.14 -19.03 -3.84
CA ASP A 15 6.15 -19.97 -2.70
C ASP A 15 5.74 -19.26 -1.41
N ARG A 16 6.26 -18.03 -1.17
CA ARG A 16 5.88 -17.20 -0.02
C ARG A 16 4.37 -16.90 0.01
N ASP A 17 3.80 -16.62 -1.16
CA ASP A 17 2.40 -16.24 -1.34
C ASP A 17 1.49 -17.46 -1.61
N ALA A 18 2.03 -18.68 -1.52
CA ALA A 18 1.34 -19.94 -1.75
C ALA A 18 0.52 -19.95 -3.06
N TYR A 19 1.11 -19.44 -4.15
CA TYR A 19 0.49 -19.35 -5.48
C TYR A 19 -0.93 -18.73 -5.44
N THR A 20 -1.11 -17.70 -4.60
CA THR A 20 -2.39 -17.01 -4.43
C THR A 20 -2.21 -15.52 -4.69
N CYS A 21 -3.13 -14.93 -5.46
CA CYS A 21 -3.18 -13.49 -5.68
C CYS A 21 -3.38 -12.76 -4.35
N ARG A 22 -2.44 -11.89 -3.98
CA ARG A 22 -2.47 -11.12 -2.73
C ARG A 22 -3.54 -10.03 -2.68
N HIS A 23 -4.22 -9.75 -3.79
CA HIS A 23 -5.31 -8.78 -3.82
C HIS A 23 -6.71 -9.41 -3.75
N CYS A 24 -6.94 -10.51 -4.44
CA CYS A 24 -8.28 -11.07 -4.64
C CYS A 24 -8.41 -12.55 -4.30
N ASP A 25 -7.36 -13.15 -3.72
CA ASP A 25 -7.28 -14.55 -3.31
C ASP A 25 -7.46 -15.57 -4.44
N ALA A 26 -7.37 -15.13 -5.71
CA ALA A 26 -7.39 -16.03 -6.85
C ALA A 26 -6.18 -16.97 -6.82
N VAL A 27 -6.46 -18.28 -6.75
CA VAL A 27 -5.45 -19.34 -6.74
C VAL A 27 -4.98 -19.64 -8.16
N GLY A 28 -3.66 -19.72 -8.34
CA GLY A 28 -3.02 -20.16 -9.59
C GLY A 28 -2.11 -21.37 -9.37
N GLY A 29 -1.12 -21.53 -10.25
CA GLY A 29 -0.25 -22.70 -10.25
C GLY A 29 -0.96 -23.96 -10.75
N ASP A 30 -0.52 -25.13 -10.29
CA ASP A 30 -1.11 -26.42 -10.69
C ASP A 30 -2.53 -26.63 -10.11
N ASP A 31 -2.85 -25.93 -9.03
CA ASP A 31 -4.09 -26.10 -8.25
C ASP A 31 -5.19 -25.08 -8.60
N GLY A 32 -4.92 -24.11 -9.48
CA GLY A 32 -5.83 -22.99 -9.73
C GLY A 32 -5.83 -22.48 -11.17
N PRO A 33 -6.95 -21.88 -11.64
CA PRO A 33 -7.07 -21.41 -13.02
C PRO A 33 -6.41 -20.04 -13.26
N ALA A 34 -6.01 -19.32 -12.22
CA ALA A 34 -5.48 -17.98 -12.37
C ALA A 34 -4.05 -18.00 -12.93
N THR A 35 -3.79 -17.16 -13.93
CA THR A 35 -2.42 -16.85 -14.35
C THR A 35 -1.84 -15.81 -13.39
N LEU A 36 -0.72 -16.13 -12.75
CA LEU A 36 -0.10 -15.31 -11.72
C LEU A 36 1.16 -14.62 -12.24
N ARG A 37 1.41 -13.43 -11.70
CA ARG A 37 2.60 -12.60 -11.95
C ARG A 37 3.12 -12.01 -10.65
N THR A 38 4.38 -11.65 -10.67
CA THR A 38 5.01 -10.87 -9.61
C THR A 38 4.94 -9.38 -9.95
N ALA A 39 4.46 -8.55 -9.03
CA ALA A 39 4.39 -7.09 -9.16
C ALA A 39 5.26 -6.39 -8.11
N PRO A 40 6.05 -5.37 -8.49
CA PRO A 40 6.74 -4.52 -7.53
C PRO A 40 5.77 -3.61 -6.79
N VAL A 41 5.97 -3.44 -5.49
CA VAL A 41 5.16 -2.57 -4.62
C VAL A 41 6.04 -1.62 -3.80
N GLY A 42 5.55 -0.40 -3.60
CA GLY A 42 6.29 0.67 -2.92
C GLY A 42 7.37 1.32 -3.80
N ASP A 43 8.21 2.13 -3.15
CA ASP A 43 9.25 2.94 -3.80
C ASP A 43 10.49 2.12 -4.14
N VAL A 44 10.35 1.15 -5.05
CA VAL A 44 11.42 0.23 -5.44
C VAL A 44 11.96 0.57 -6.83
N PRO A 45 13.27 0.38 -7.09
CA PRO A 45 13.82 0.57 -8.43
C PRO A 45 13.10 -0.33 -9.45
N LEU A 46 12.60 0.26 -10.54
CA LEU A 46 11.92 -0.47 -11.62
C LEU A 46 12.87 -0.88 -12.75
N GLU A 47 14.18 -0.80 -12.48
CA GLU A 47 15.28 -1.18 -13.35
C GLU A 47 16.28 -2.01 -12.56
N GLY A 48 16.75 -3.12 -13.12
CA GLY A 48 17.79 -3.95 -12.49
C GLY A 48 17.25 -5.06 -11.58
N GLU A 49 17.99 -5.39 -10.53
CA GLU A 49 17.61 -6.49 -9.63
C GLU A 49 16.69 -5.98 -8.51
N VAL A 50 15.51 -6.60 -8.40
CA VAL A 50 14.52 -6.27 -7.37
C VAL A 50 14.41 -7.42 -6.39
N HIS A 51 14.63 -7.12 -5.11
CA HIS A 51 14.56 -8.10 -4.04
C HIS A 51 13.12 -8.59 -3.82
N GLU A 52 12.92 -9.85 -3.47
CA GLU A 52 11.62 -10.47 -3.24
C GLU A 52 10.75 -9.77 -2.18
N SER A 53 11.38 -9.08 -1.21
CA SER A 53 10.71 -8.27 -0.18
C SER A 53 10.02 -7.01 -0.72
N ALA A 54 10.15 -6.74 -2.02
CA ALA A 54 9.51 -5.65 -2.75
C ALA A 54 8.48 -6.16 -3.78
N LEU A 55 8.26 -7.47 -3.85
CA LEU A 55 7.42 -8.10 -4.85
C LEU A 55 6.25 -8.82 -4.20
N VAL A 56 5.12 -8.85 -4.89
CA VAL A 56 3.89 -9.59 -4.51
C VAL A 56 3.33 -10.39 -5.67
N THR A 57 2.69 -11.50 -5.35
CA THR A 57 1.95 -12.31 -6.32
C THR A 57 0.58 -11.71 -6.60
N VAL A 58 0.26 -11.48 -7.86
CA VAL A 58 -1.05 -11.00 -8.31
C VAL A 58 -1.52 -11.77 -9.54
N CYS A 59 -2.83 -11.92 -9.73
CA CYS A 59 -3.37 -12.47 -10.97
C CYS A 59 -3.33 -11.43 -12.10
N ASP A 60 -3.42 -11.90 -13.35
CA ASP A 60 -3.41 -11.02 -14.54
C ASP A 60 -4.43 -9.87 -14.45
N ASP A 61 -5.64 -10.13 -13.94
CA ASP A 61 -6.68 -9.11 -13.79
C ASP A 61 -6.31 -8.01 -12.77
N CYS A 62 -5.59 -8.37 -11.70
CA CYS A 62 -5.11 -7.42 -10.69
C CYS A 62 -3.82 -6.72 -11.14
N PHE A 63 -3.03 -7.38 -11.97
CA PHE A 63 -1.79 -6.85 -12.51
C PHE A 63 -2.02 -5.82 -13.63
N ALA A 64 -3.01 -6.06 -14.49
CA ALA A 64 -3.23 -5.24 -15.69
C ALA A 64 -3.39 -3.73 -15.38
N PRO A 65 -4.15 -3.30 -14.34
CA PRO A 65 -4.25 -1.90 -13.98
C PRO A 65 -2.95 -1.29 -13.44
N LEU A 66 -2.04 -2.10 -12.87
CA LEU A 66 -0.78 -1.62 -12.26
C LEU A 66 0.33 -1.35 -13.29
N GLU A 67 0.22 -1.94 -14.48
CA GLU A 67 1.18 -1.74 -15.58
C GLU A 67 0.65 -0.85 -16.70
N SER A 68 -0.66 -0.85 -16.95
CA SER A 68 -1.23 -0.20 -18.13
C SER A 68 -1.35 1.30 -17.93
N GLU A 69 -0.99 2.08 -18.95
CA GLU A 69 -1.39 3.48 -19.00
C GLU A 69 -2.93 3.57 -18.98
N PRO A 70 -3.52 4.48 -18.19
CA PRO A 70 -4.97 4.58 -18.11
C PRO A 70 -5.54 4.99 -19.48
N SER A 71 -6.54 4.25 -19.96
CA SER A 71 -7.24 4.61 -21.19
C SER A 71 -7.90 5.99 -21.05
N THR A 72 -7.73 6.81 -22.08
CA THR A 72 -8.39 8.12 -22.24
C THR A 72 -9.66 8.02 -23.09
N ASP A 73 -10.12 6.81 -23.39
CA ASP A 73 -11.33 6.61 -24.18
C ASP A 73 -12.55 7.05 -23.37
N ALA A 74 -13.53 7.63 -24.07
CA ALA A 74 -14.78 8.02 -23.44
C ALA A 74 -15.44 6.83 -22.75
N VAL A 75 -15.91 7.05 -21.53
CA VAL A 75 -16.56 6.03 -20.71
C VAL A 75 -18.05 6.34 -20.60
N GLU A 76 -18.86 5.29 -20.66
CA GLU A 76 -20.30 5.40 -20.38
C GLU A 76 -20.55 5.78 -18.91
N THR A 77 -21.59 6.57 -18.65
CA THR A 77 -21.96 7.05 -17.31
C THR A 77 -22.04 5.94 -16.26
N GLU A 78 -22.64 4.80 -16.61
CA GLU A 78 -22.76 3.64 -15.72
C GLU A 78 -21.39 3.01 -15.37
N ALA A 79 -20.46 2.98 -16.34
CA ALA A 79 -19.11 2.48 -16.10
C ALA A 79 -18.27 3.45 -15.26
N LEU A 80 -18.47 4.77 -15.43
CA LEU A 80 -17.87 5.80 -14.56
C LEU A 80 -18.40 5.68 -13.12
N PHE A 81 -19.71 5.56 -12.95
CA PHE A 81 -20.33 5.39 -11.63
C PHE A 81 -19.78 4.14 -10.92
N ARG A 82 -19.68 3.01 -11.64
CA ARG A 82 -19.10 1.78 -11.12
C ARG A 82 -17.65 1.99 -10.69
N LEU A 83 -16.83 2.65 -11.51
CA LEU A 83 -15.42 2.92 -11.19
C LEU A 83 -15.27 3.75 -9.91
N VAL A 84 -16.07 4.81 -9.75
CA VAL A 84 -16.07 5.65 -8.54
C VAL A 84 -16.50 4.82 -7.33
N ARG A 85 -17.62 4.09 -7.42
CA ARG A 85 -18.13 3.27 -6.32
C ARG A 85 -17.14 2.20 -5.89
N GLU A 86 -16.54 1.50 -6.84
CA GLU A 86 -15.49 0.51 -6.57
C GLU A 86 -14.28 1.18 -5.92
N THR A 87 -13.84 2.35 -6.40
CA THR A 87 -12.72 3.09 -5.81
C THR A 87 -12.99 3.46 -4.35
N THR A 88 -14.20 3.92 -4.03
CA THR A 88 -14.62 4.18 -2.64
C THR A 88 -14.61 2.92 -1.79
N GLY A 89 -15.08 1.79 -2.34
CA GLY A 89 -15.04 0.49 -1.67
C GLY A 89 -13.60 0.02 -1.38
N PHE A 90 -12.71 0.13 -2.36
CA PHE A 90 -11.29 -0.21 -2.21
C PHE A 90 -10.58 0.70 -1.20
N GLN A 91 -10.88 1.99 -1.17
CA GLN A 91 -10.37 2.91 -0.15
C GLN A 91 -10.81 2.48 1.26
N GLY A 92 -12.09 2.10 1.42
CA GLY A 92 -12.62 1.55 2.67
C GLY A 92 -11.86 0.31 3.17
N ALA A 93 -11.61 -0.64 2.26
CA ALA A 93 -10.81 -1.83 2.57
C ALA A 93 -9.35 -1.46 2.91
N THR A 94 -8.73 -0.58 2.12
CA THR A 94 -7.35 -0.14 2.31
C THR A 94 -7.13 0.54 3.66
N ILE A 95 -8.10 1.31 4.16
CA ILE A 95 -8.03 1.89 5.51
C ILE A 95 -7.94 0.80 6.57
N SER A 96 -8.72 -0.28 6.41
CA SER A 96 -8.71 -1.41 7.34
C SER A 96 -7.36 -2.13 7.32
N ASP A 97 -6.80 -2.35 6.11
CA ASP A 97 -5.48 -2.96 5.94
C ASP A 97 -4.37 -2.09 6.54
N VAL A 98 -4.42 -0.77 6.33
CA VAL A 98 -3.48 0.20 6.90
C VAL A 98 -3.59 0.24 8.43
N ALA A 99 -4.79 0.18 8.99
CA ALA A 99 -4.99 0.14 10.44
C ALA A 99 -4.47 -1.17 11.04
N ALA A 100 -4.69 -2.31 10.37
CA ALA A 100 -4.14 -3.60 10.78
C ALA A 100 -2.60 -3.60 10.74
N PHE A 101 -2.01 -3.09 9.66
CA PHE A 101 -0.57 -2.91 9.54
C PHE A 101 -0.01 -1.98 10.61
N ALA A 102 -0.65 -0.84 10.87
CA ALA A 102 -0.24 0.09 11.91
C ALA A 102 -0.26 -0.57 13.29
N SER A 103 -1.34 -1.28 13.62
CA SER A 103 -1.44 -2.03 14.87
C SER A 103 -0.29 -3.03 15.01
N LEU A 104 -0.06 -3.86 13.99
CA LEU A 104 1.02 -4.83 13.95
C LEU A 104 2.41 -4.17 14.08
N ALA A 105 2.65 -3.09 13.33
CA ALA A 105 3.92 -2.37 13.37
C ALA A 105 4.17 -1.80 14.78
N THR A 106 3.16 -1.23 15.44
CA THR A 106 3.32 -0.67 16.80
C THR A 106 3.43 -1.72 17.90
N SER A 107 2.93 -2.95 17.69
CA SER A 107 3.13 -4.06 18.64
C SER A 107 4.44 -4.81 18.43
N LEU A 108 5.08 -4.66 17.27
CA LEU A 108 6.29 -5.38 16.88
C LEU A 108 7.44 -5.28 17.90
N PRO A 109 7.78 -4.10 18.48
CA PRO A 109 8.86 -4.04 19.48
C PRO A 109 8.63 -4.97 20.67
N ALA A 110 7.41 -4.97 21.22
CA ALA A 110 7.05 -5.81 22.36
C ALA A 110 6.97 -7.30 21.98
N ALA A 111 6.49 -7.61 20.76
CA ALA A 111 6.45 -8.98 20.26
C ALA A 111 7.88 -9.57 20.13
N LEU A 112 8.82 -8.79 19.62
CA LEU A 112 10.22 -9.21 19.50
C LEU A 112 10.90 -9.36 20.86
N GLU A 113 10.65 -8.44 21.81
CA GLU A 113 11.15 -8.55 23.18
C GLU A 113 10.62 -9.83 23.86
N SER A 114 9.33 -10.12 23.75
CA SER A 114 8.72 -11.35 24.30
C SER A 114 9.31 -12.61 23.69
N ALA A 115 9.55 -12.65 22.38
CA ALA A 115 10.13 -13.82 21.71
C ALA A 115 11.59 -14.08 22.13
N LEU A 116 12.34 -12.99 22.40
CA LEU A 116 13.71 -13.07 22.94
C LEU A 116 13.72 -13.61 24.37
N ASP A 117 12.79 -13.18 25.22
CA ASP A 117 12.66 -13.65 26.61
C ASP A 117 12.31 -15.15 26.69
N GLU A 118 11.57 -15.65 25.69
CA GLU A 118 11.24 -17.07 25.56
C GLU A 118 12.38 -17.90 24.94
N GLU A 119 13.48 -17.25 24.51
CA GLU A 119 14.61 -17.86 23.79
C GLU A 119 14.17 -18.67 22.54
N THR A 120 13.15 -18.19 21.81
CA THR A 120 12.65 -18.88 20.61
C THR A 120 12.90 -18.08 19.33
N ASP A 121 13.85 -18.55 18.51
CA ASP A 121 14.09 -17.98 17.17
C ASP A 121 12.83 -18.07 16.28
N VAL A 122 11.99 -19.07 16.49
CA VAL A 122 10.72 -19.28 15.76
C VAL A 122 9.75 -18.11 15.97
N GLY A 123 9.62 -17.58 17.19
CA GLY A 123 8.70 -16.48 17.48
C GLY A 123 9.14 -15.15 16.83
N ILE A 124 10.46 -14.95 16.73
CA ILE A 124 11.04 -13.82 16.01
C ILE A 124 10.75 -13.94 14.52
N ASP A 125 11.04 -15.09 13.91
CA ASP A 125 10.83 -15.33 12.48
C ASP A 125 9.36 -15.19 12.08
N GLU A 126 8.43 -15.69 12.90
CA GLU A 126 6.99 -15.53 12.68
C GLU A 126 6.57 -14.06 12.71
N SER A 127 7.00 -13.30 13.73
CA SER A 127 6.68 -11.87 13.87
C SER A 127 7.22 -11.05 12.70
N VAL A 128 8.44 -11.35 12.26
CA VAL A 128 9.08 -10.68 11.12
C VAL A 128 8.37 -11.02 9.81
N LEU A 129 8.00 -12.28 9.62
CA LEU A 129 7.29 -12.73 8.43
C LEU A 129 5.87 -12.15 8.35
N GLU A 130 5.16 -12.07 9.47
CA GLU A 130 3.87 -11.40 9.56
C GLU A 130 3.98 -9.91 9.22
N TYR A 131 4.95 -9.21 9.80
CA TYR A 131 5.23 -7.81 9.49
C TYR A 131 5.50 -7.58 8.00
N ARG A 132 6.40 -8.37 7.40
CA ARG A 132 6.76 -8.24 5.98
C ARG A 132 5.55 -8.49 5.07
N ARG A 133 4.72 -9.49 5.39
CA ARG A 133 3.50 -9.79 4.63
C ARG A 133 2.49 -8.66 4.71
N ALA A 134 2.15 -8.21 5.92
CA ALA A 134 1.21 -7.11 6.12
C ALA A 134 1.67 -5.82 5.41
N ARG A 135 2.98 -5.54 5.45
CA ARG A 135 3.58 -4.42 4.71
C ARG A 135 3.38 -4.55 3.19
N LEU A 136 3.64 -5.72 2.64
CA LEU A 136 3.49 -5.96 1.20
C LEU A 136 2.03 -5.83 0.76
N ASP A 137 1.11 -6.41 1.53
CA ASP A 137 -0.33 -6.36 1.26
C ASP A 137 -0.85 -4.92 1.29
N VAL A 138 -0.46 -4.10 2.28
CA VAL A 138 -0.89 -2.70 2.35
C VAL A 138 -0.31 -1.85 1.21
N LEU A 139 0.95 -2.09 0.82
CA LEU A 139 1.55 -1.38 -0.32
C LEU A 139 0.87 -1.75 -1.65
N LEU A 140 0.47 -3.02 -1.81
CA LEU A 140 -0.33 -3.45 -2.96
C LEU A 140 -1.71 -2.78 -2.98
N ALA A 141 -2.40 -2.75 -1.83
CA ALA A 141 -3.71 -2.11 -1.72
C ALA A 141 -3.65 -0.62 -2.11
N LEU A 142 -2.64 0.11 -1.62
CA LEU A 142 -2.39 1.51 -2.01
C LEU A 142 -2.13 1.66 -3.52
N ALA A 143 -1.26 0.81 -4.09
CA ALA A 143 -0.94 0.86 -5.52
C ALA A 143 -2.17 0.60 -6.43
N ILE A 144 -3.08 -0.28 -6.00
CA ILE A 144 -4.31 -0.56 -6.74
C ILE A 144 -5.26 0.62 -6.71
N VAL A 145 -5.35 1.31 -5.57
CA VAL A 145 -6.13 2.54 -5.48
C VAL A 145 -5.51 3.64 -6.36
N ASP A 146 -4.19 3.77 -6.38
CA ASP A 146 -3.49 4.73 -7.26
C ASP A 146 -3.82 4.50 -8.73
N ALA A 147 -3.71 3.26 -9.21
CA ALA A 147 -4.07 2.91 -10.59
C ALA A 147 -5.53 3.30 -10.92
N ARG A 148 -6.45 3.17 -9.95
CA ARG A 148 -7.84 3.62 -10.12
C ARG A 148 -7.98 5.14 -10.14
N LEU A 149 -7.24 5.86 -9.30
CA LEU A 149 -7.23 7.33 -9.29
C LEU A 149 -6.61 7.91 -10.56
N GLU A 150 -5.54 7.30 -11.07
CA GLU A 150 -4.94 7.63 -12.37
C GLU A 150 -5.93 7.42 -13.51
N ARG A 151 -6.68 6.30 -13.48
CA ARG A 151 -7.76 6.04 -14.44
C ARG A 151 -8.86 7.09 -14.36
N LEU A 152 -9.32 7.44 -13.17
CA LEU A 152 -10.32 8.49 -12.98
C LEU A 152 -9.80 9.84 -13.49
N ALA A 153 -8.53 10.16 -13.24
CA ALA A 153 -7.89 11.38 -13.71
C ALA A 153 -7.85 11.47 -15.24
N ALA A 154 -7.51 10.37 -15.93
CA ALA A 154 -7.50 10.30 -17.39
C ALA A 154 -8.87 10.57 -18.02
N LEU A 155 -9.95 10.12 -17.37
CA LEU A 155 -11.33 10.27 -17.83
C LEU A 155 -11.91 11.68 -17.58
N ARG A 156 -11.26 12.54 -16.78
CA ARG A 156 -11.79 13.87 -16.42
C ARG A 156 -12.07 14.76 -17.63
N SER A 157 -11.28 14.62 -18.68
CA SER A 157 -11.43 15.41 -19.91
C SER A 157 -12.56 14.91 -20.82
N THR A 158 -13.00 13.66 -20.64
CA THR A 158 -13.98 13.00 -21.51
C THR A 158 -15.42 13.14 -21.02
N VAL A 159 -15.62 13.56 -19.76
CA VAL A 159 -16.94 13.72 -19.14
C VAL A 159 -17.47 15.15 -19.30
N ASP A 160 -18.79 15.30 -19.16
CA ASP A 160 -19.47 16.59 -19.22
C ASP A 160 -18.97 17.58 -18.15
N PRO A 161 -19.00 18.90 -18.40
CA PRO A 161 -18.49 19.91 -17.46
C PRO A 161 -19.11 19.86 -16.05
N GLU A 162 -20.39 19.50 -15.95
CA GLU A 162 -21.11 19.39 -14.67
C GLU A 162 -20.62 18.19 -13.85
N VAL A 163 -20.46 17.03 -14.51
CA VAL A 163 -19.90 15.81 -13.92
C VAL A 163 -18.41 15.99 -13.56
N ARG A 164 -17.67 16.75 -14.38
CA ARG A 164 -16.23 16.98 -14.21
C ARG A 164 -15.90 17.60 -12.86
N ALA A 165 -16.67 18.59 -12.40
CA ALA A 165 -16.41 19.26 -11.13
C ALA A 165 -16.60 18.31 -9.93
N SER A 166 -17.62 17.46 -9.97
CA SER A 166 -17.86 16.47 -8.91
C SER A 166 -16.84 15.33 -8.94
N LEU A 167 -16.44 14.90 -10.14
CA LEU A 167 -15.37 13.91 -10.30
C LEU A 167 -14.01 14.45 -9.81
N GLU A 168 -13.73 15.73 -10.04
CA GLU A 168 -12.56 16.43 -9.49
C GLU A 168 -12.58 16.45 -7.96
N ALA A 169 -13.68 16.90 -7.36
CA ALA A 169 -13.81 16.93 -5.89
C ALA A 169 -13.67 15.53 -5.27
N PHE A 170 -14.23 14.51 -5.92
CA PHE A 170 -14.06 13.11 -5.53
C PHE A 170 -12.59 12.68 -5.59
N ALA A 171 -11.93 12.88 -6.74
CA ALA A 171 -10.55 12.48 -6.95
C ALA A 171 -9.58 13.20 -6.00
N GLU A 172 -9.79 14.48 -5.73
CA GLU A 172 -8.99 15.26 -4.76
C GLU A 172 -9.13 14.68 -3.34
N THR A 173 -10.36 14.41 -2.90
CA THR A 173 -10.63 13.81 -1.59
C THR A 173 -9.99 12.43 -1.47
N ALA A 174 -10.13 11.60 -2.50
CA ALA A 174 -9.56 10.27 -2.55
C ALA A 174 -8.02 10.28 -2.56
N THR A 175 -7.41 11.25 -3.25
CA THR A 175 -5.96 11.45 -3.28
C THR A 175 -5.44 11.94 -1.93
N ALA A 176 -6.16 12.85 -1.27
CA ALA A 176 -5.82 13.31 0.08
C ALA A 176 -5.87 12.15 1.09
N LEU A 177 -6.91 11.29 1.01
CA LEU A 177 -6.98 10.07 1.82
C LEU A 177 -5.79 9.15 1.55
N GLN A 178 -5.45 8.88 0.29
CA GLN A 178 -4.29 8.06 -0.07
C GLN A 178 -2.97 8.63 0.47
N SER A 179 -2.80 9.95 0.43
CA SER A 179 -1.62 10.60 1.02
C SER A 179 -1.55 10.38 2.54
N THR A 180 -2.68 10.47 3.24
CA THR A 180 -2.76 10.22 4.69
C THR A 180 -2.46 8.77 5.01
N LEU A 181 -3.02 7.82 4.25
CA LEU A 181 -2.77 6.38 4.45
C LEU A 181 -1.30 6.01 4.22
N ARG A 182 -0.66 6.56 3.18
CA ARG A 182 0.79 6.39 2.97
C ARG A 182 1.61 6.94 4.12
N LYS A 183 1.19 8.07 4.71
CA LYS A 183 1.85 8.62 5.90
C LYS A 183 1.78 7.64 7.06
N VAL A 184 0.62 7.02 7.31
CA VAL A 184 0.48 5.97 8.35
C VAL A 184 1.41 4.79 8.09
N VAL A 185 1.47 4.29 6.84
CA VAL A 185 2.38 3.19 6.49
C VAL A 185 3.83 3.59 6.72
N ALA A 186 4.24 4.79 6.31
CA ALA A 186 5.59 5.30 6.54
C ALA A 186 5.92 5.39 8.03
N LEU A 187 4.99 5.82 8.89
CA LEU A 187 5.17 5.82 10.35
C LEU A 187 5.35 4.39 10.89
N GLY A 188 4.58 3.42 10.41
CA GLY A 188 4.75 2.00 10.76
C GLY A 188 6.10 1.43 10.30
N GLU A 189 6.58 1.81 9.13
CA GLU A 189 7.91 1.45 8.63
C GLU A 189 9.05 2.10 9.43
N THR A 190 8.84 3.30 9.97
CA THR A 190 9.79 3.95 10.89
C THR A 190 9.99 3.14 12.17
N VAL A 191 8.99 2.38 12.62
CA VAL A 191 9.13 1.48 13.79
C VAL A 191 10.23 0.44 13.53
N ALA A 192 10.19 -0.25 12.39
CA ALA A 192 11.22 -1.24 12.02
C ALA A 192 12.61 -0.60 11.95
N THR A 193 12.71 0.62 11.41
CA THR A 193 13.98 1.35 11.36
C THR A 193 14.48 1.75 12.75
N GLY A 194 13.56 2.13 13.65
CA GLY A 194 13.88 2.41 15.06
C GLY A 194 14.44 1.20 15.81
N LEU A 195 14.10 -0.02 15.35
CA LEU A 195 14.67 -1.28 15.82
C LEU A 195 16.02 -1.64 15.14
N GLY A 196 16.55 -0.76 14.28
CA GLY A 196 17.77 -1.01 13.50
C GLY A 196 17.57 -1.99 12.35
N ARG A 197 16.34 -2.16 11.87
CA ARG A 197 15.97 -3.11 10.81
C ARG A 197 15.44 -2.40 9.57
N CYS A 198 15.72 -2.94 8.39
CA CYS A 198 15.13 -2.46 7.16
C CYS A 198 13.61 -2.70 7.16
N GLN A 199 12.82 -1.69 6.81
CA GLN A 199 11.38 -1.84 6.74
C GLN A 199 10.90 -2.88 5.71
N GLY A 200 11.67 -3.16 4.65
CA GLY A 200 11.28 -4.14 3.63
C GLY A 200 11.76 -5.55 3.93
N CYS A 201 13.08 -5.75 3.91
CA CYS A 201 13.68 -7.06 4.12
C CYS A 201 14.02 -7.37 5.57
N PHE A 202 13.80 -6.47 6.52
CA PHE A 202 14.11 -6.66 7.96
C PHE A 202 15.56 -7.01 8.30
N ASP A 203 16.50 -6.92 7.35
CA ASP A 203 17.93 -7.04 7.63
C ASP A 203 18.42 -5.85 8.44
N GLU A 204 19.56 -6.03 9.13
CA GLU A 204 20.18 -4.95 9.89
C GLU A 204 20.54 -3.77 9.01
N VAL A 205 20.17 -2.57 9.47
CA VAL A 205 20.53 -1.31 8.81
C VAL A 205 21.13 -0.36 9.82
N ARG A 206 22.09 0.45 9.35
CA ARG A 206 22.56 1.60 10.11
C ARG A 206 21.65 2.78 9.79
N ALA A 207 20.96 3.29 10.79
CA ALA A 207 20.15 4.49 10.64
C ALA A 207 21.06 5.69 10.34
N SER A 208 21.03 6.18 9.11
CA SER A 208 21.56 7.49 8.72
C SER A 208 20.64 8.14 7.70
N ALA A 209 20.64 9.47 7.64
CA ALA A 209 20.04 10.18 6.52
C ALA A 209 20.64 9.63 5.22
N ASP A 210 19.80 9.28 4.26
CA ASP A 210 20.16 8.68 2.96
C ASP A 210 20.75 7.26 2.99
N ALA A 211 20.64 6.52 4.11
CA ALA A 211 20.99 5.10 4.11
C ALA A 211 20.06 4.32 3.17
N THR A 212 20.64 3.42 2.38
CA THR A 212 19.91 2.40 1.65
C THR A 212 20.25 1.03 2.24
N CYS A 213 19.25 0.15 2.29
CA CYS A 213 19.49 -1.22 2.72
C CYS A 213 20.38 -1.94 1.71
N ALA A 214 21.49 -2.51 2.17
CA ALA A 214 22.43 -3.23 1.30
C ALA A 214 21.82 -4.49 0.65
N THR A 215 20.81 -5.09 1.29
CA THR A 215 20.16 -6.31 0.83
C THR A 215 19.08 -6.03 -0.22
N CYS A 216 18.13 -5.14 0.10
CA CYS A 216 16.96 -4.92 -0.76
C CYS A 216 16.94 -3.57 -1.49
N GLY A 217 17.94 -2.71 -1.27
CA GLY A 217 18.09 -1.43 -1.95
C GLY A 217 17.11 -0.33 -1.51
N LEU A 218 16.18 -0.63 -0.60
CA LEU A 218 15.22 0.35 -0.11
C LEU A 218 15.90 1.47 0.69
N ALA A 219 15.47 2.71 0.46
CA ALA A 219 15.83 3.83 1.33
C ALA A 219 15.32 3.58 2.75
N VAL A 220 16.19 3.72 3.73
CA VAL A 220 15.88 3.54 5.15
C VAL A 220 15.03 4.72 5.63
N ARG A 221 14.02 4.46 6.48
CA ARG A 221 13.14 5.52 6.97
C ARG A 221 13.88 6.47 7.92
N GLU A 222 13.59 7.76 7.82
CA GLU A 222 14.20 8.75 8.70
C GLU A 222 13.60 8.65 10.12
N THR A 223 14.49 8.58 11.12
CA THR A 223 14.11 8.44 12.54
C THR A 223 14.37 9.71 13.35
N SER A 224 15.01 10.73 12.78
CA SER A 224 15.50 11.94 13.47
C SER A 224 14.38 12.67 14.21
N ASP A 225 13.23 12.87 13.57
CA ASP A 225 12.05 13.55 14.12
C ASP A 225 11.43 12.82 15.33
N TRP A 226 11.77 11.54 15.51
CA TRP A 226 11.22 10.65 16.52
C TRP A 226 12.20 10.36 17.66
N GLN A 227 13.40 10.92 17.62
CA GLN A 227 14.38 10.76 18.68
C GLN A 227 14.02 11.65 19.90
N GLY A 228 14.16 11.07 21.10
CA GLY A 228 14.12 11.79 22.36
C GLY A 228 15.40 12.61 22.60
N GLU A 229 15.44 13.31 23.73
CA GLU A 229 16.60 14.13 24.11
C GLU A 229 17.90 13.31 24.31
N ASP A 230 17.76 12.02 24.60
CA ASP A 230 18.86 11.06 24.76
C ASP A 230 19.30 10.38 23.46
N GLY A 231 18.67 10.74 22.32
CA GLY A 231 18.93 10.15 21.00
C GLY A 231 18.29 8.78 20.77
N THR A 232 17.55 8.25 21.73
CA THR A 232 16.76 7.01 21.55
C THR A 232 15.44 7.29 20.86
N LEU A 233 14.86 6.30 20.18
CA LEU A 233 13.59 6.49 19.50
C LEU A 233 12.43 6.53 20.52
N ALA A 234 11.67 7.62 20.52
CA ALA A 234 10.47 7.78 21.35
C ALA A 234 9.26 7.10 20.70
N PHE A 235 9.17 5.76 20.85
CA PHE A 235 8.08 4.95 20.28
C PHE A 235 6.69 5.46 20.67
N ASP A 236 6.47 5.88 21.92
CA ASP A 236 5.17 6.40 22.37
C ASP A 236 4.68 7.59 21.53
N ARG A 237 5.60 8.49 21.14
CA ARG A 237 5.26 9.65 20.30
C ARG A 237 4.95 9.22 18.86
N LEU A 238 5.70 8.25 18.34
CA LEU A 238 5.44 7.66 17.03
C LEU A 238 4.06 6.99 17.00
N PHE A 239 3.74 6.19 18.02
CA PHE A 239 2.46 5.48 18.15
C PHE A 239 1.29 6.43 18.29
N ALA A 240 1.42 7.47 19.13
CA ALA A 240 0.40 8.51 19.26
C ALA A 240 0.14 9.21 17.91
N THR A 241 1.19 9.57 17.18
CA THR A 241 1.04 10.24 15.87
C THR A 241 0.42 9.31 14.82
N THR A 242 0.75 8.02 14.83
CA THR A 242 0.13 7.00 13.97
C THR A 242 -1.38 6.95 14.22
N ASN A 243 -1.80 6.88 15.48
CA ASN A 243 -3.21 6.83 15.88
C ASN A 243 -3.97 8.12 15.52
N GLU A 244 -3.39 9.30 15.79
CA GLU A 244 -3.98 10.58 15.39
C GLU A 244 -4.14 10.69 13.87
N THR A 245 -3.15 10.22 13.10
CA THR A 245 -3.20 10.24 11.64
C THR A 245 -4.28 9.27 11.11
N LEU A 246 -4.42 8.08 11.70
CA LEU A 246 -5.50 7.14 11.39
C LEU A 246 -6.89 7.72 11.69
N GLN A 247 -7.04 8.43 12.81
CA GLN A 247 -8.30 9.08 13.15
C GLN A 247 -8.70 10.13 12.10
N GLY A 248 -7.75 10.95 11.63
CA GLY A 248 -8.00 11.90 10.54
C GLY A 248 -8.35 11.25 9.19
N ALA A 249 -7.86 10.04 8.92
CA ALA A 249 -8.25 9.28 7.73
C ALA A 249 -9.74 8.90 7.76
N THR A 250 -10.30 8.59 8.94
CA THR A 250 -11.73 8.29 9.11
C THR A 250 -12.60 9.48 8.71
N GLU A 251 -12.27 10.69 9.16
CA GLU A 251 -13.01 11.91 8.79
C GLU A 251 -12.98 12.16 7.26
N THR A 252 -11.84 11.90 6.63
CA THR A 252 -11.69 12.02 5.17
C THR A 252 -12.52 10.98 4.42
N THR A 253 -12.75 9.81 5.02
CA THR A 253 -13.55 8.72 4.45
C THR A 253 -15.04 9.04 4.43
N GLU A 254 -15.53 9.71 5.48
CA GLU A 254 -16.91 10.22 5.51
C GLU A 254 -17.10 11.23 4.37
N ALA A 255 -16.19 12.19 4.24
CA ALA A 255 -16.21 13.15 3.14
C ALA A 255 -16.17 12.46 1.75
N LEU A 256 -15.35 11.41 1.58
CA LEU A 256 -15.28 10.65 0.33
C LEU A 256 -16.61 9.97 -0.01
N THR A 257 -17.29 9.44 1.00
CA THR A 257 -18.61 8.81 0.86
C THR A 257 -19.65 9.84 0.42
N ASP A 258 -19.65 11.03 1.02
CA ASP A 258 -20.53 12.13 0.62
C ASP A 258 -20.27 12.57 -0.83
N ARG A 259 -19.00 12.69 -1.24
CA ARG A 259 -18.65 13.01 -2.64
C ARG A 259 -19.10 11.92 -3.61
N THR A 260 -19.00 10.65 -3.22
CA THR A 260 -19.50 9.52 -4.01
C THR A 260 -20.99 9.62 -4.24
N MET A 261 -21.77 9.91 -3.17
CA MET A 261 -23.22 10.06 -3.25
C MET A 261 -23.63 11.25 -4.12
N ALA A 262 -22.99 12.42 -3.94
CA ALA A 262 -23.26 13.60 -4.75
C ALA A 262 -22.99 13.37 -6.25
N LEU A 263 -21.91 12.66 -6.58
CA LEU A 263 -21.62 12.29 -7.97
C LEU A 263 -22.66 11.30 -8.52
N ALA A 264 -23.10 10.32 -7.72
CA ALA A 264 -24.14 9.37 -8.10
C ALA A 264 -25.45 10.05 -8.46
N GLU A 265 -25.87 11.02 -7.65
CA GLU A 265 -27.09 11.81 -7.87
C GLU A 265 -27.01 12.57 -9.20
N GLN A 266 -25.87 13.21 -9.51
CA GLN A 266 -25.68 13.94 -10.76
C GLN A 266 -25.67 13.01 -11.99
N LEU A 267 -24.99 11.86 -11.89
CA LEU A 267 -24.95 10.88 -12.98
C LEU A 267 -26.32 10.25 -13.25
N THR A 268 -27.20 10.22 -12.25
CA THR A 268 -28.59 9.75 -12.39
C THR A 268 -29.52 10.83 -12.94
N ALA A 269 -29.31 12.09 -12.54
CA ALA A 269 -30.10 13.24 -13.03
C ALA A 269 -29.78 13.66 -14.47
N SER A 270 -28.62 13.24 -14.99
CA SER A 270 -28.16 13.53 -16.37
C SER A 270 -28.60 12.47 -17.40
N GLN A 271 -29.33 11.43 -16.99
CA GLN A 271 -29.94 10.40 -17.86
C GLN A 271 -31.38 10.79 -18.24
#